data_AF-A0AAD0XAL1-F1
#
_entry.id   AF-A0AAD0XAL1-F1
#
_cell.length_a   1.000
_cell.length_b   1.000
_cell.length_c   1.000
_cell.angle_alpha   90.00
_cell.angle_beta   90.00
_cell.angle_gamma   90.00
#
_symmetry.space_group_name_H-M   'P 1'
#
loop_
_entity.id
_entity.type
_entity.pdbx_description
1 polymer ?
#
loop_
_entity_poly.entity_id
_entity_poly.type
_entity_poly.pdbx_seq_one_letter_code
_entity_poly.pdbx_strand_id
1 'polypeptide(L)'
;MSELINCPTCNNKILSRMGTICPNCNYTVGYFNGEKRRKGYGRLFALTMFSPFLSFFTLVFAQINFYSFILAILLSIFLAIKSCPINFKAVFATNFERLFFWNIWIFSNIFLTVIIFNIISKSI
;
A
#
# COMPACT_ATOMS: atom_id res chain seq x y z
N MET A 1 -17.69 -10.36 18.48
CA MET A 1 -17.17 -11.20 19.56
C MET A 1 -15.68 -11.38 19.35
N SER A 2 -14.84 -11.10 20.33
CA SER A 2 -13.40 -11.32 20.24
C SER A 2 -13.10 -12.81 20.38
N GLU A 3 -12.51 -13.40 19.35
CA GLU A 3 -12.10 -14.80 19.33
C GLU A 3 -10.94 -15.05 20.32
N LEU A 4 -10.94 -16.22 20.94
CA LEU A 4 -9.85 -16.67 21.81
C LEU A 4 -8.80 -17.38 20.95
N ILE A 5 -7.55 -16.93 21.02
CA ILE A 5 -6.40 -17.54 20.36
C ILE A 5 -5.46 -18.15 21.41
N ASN A 6 -4.72 -19.19 21.04
CA ASN A 6 -3.66 -19.72 21.89
C ASN A 6 -2.43 -18.82 21.77
N CYS A 7 -1.84 -18.47 22.91
CA CYS A 7 -0.60 -17.70 22.96
C CYS A 7 0.53 -18.51 22.33
N PRO A 8 1.31 -17.95 21.38
CA PRO A 8 2.34 -18.71 20.66
C PRO A 8 3.51 -19.16 21.55
N THR A 9 3.70 -18.55 22.71
CA THR A 9 4.79 -18.83 23.64
C THR A 9 4.40 -19.77 24.78
N CYS A 10 3.17 -19.71 25.29
CA CYS A 10 2.76 -20.52 26.45
C CYS A 10 1.45 -21.29 26.25
N ASN A 11 0.90 -21.29 25.03
CA ASN A 11 -0.38 -21.93 24.66
C ASN A 11 -1.60 -21.54 25.51
N ASN A 12 -1.48 -20.51 26.35
CA ASN A 12 -2.60 -20.02 27.14
C ASN A 12 -3.63 -19.31 26.25
N LYS A 13 -4.92 -19.45 26.56
CA LYS A 13 -6.00 -18.80 25.79
C LYS A 13 -6.01 -17.31 26.09
N ILE A 14 -5.73 -16.49 25.09
CA ILE A 14 -5.74 -15.03 25.17
C ILE A 14 -6.72 -14.47 24.14
N LEU A 15 -7.21 -13.25 24.38
CA LEU A 15 -8.05 -12.55 23.41
C LEU A 15 -7.22 -12.23 22.16
N SER A 16 -7.82 -12.41 20.97
CA SER A 16 -7.20 -12.03 19.68
C SER A 16 -7.11 -10.51 19.47
N ARG A 17 -7.50 -9.72 20.47
CA ARG A 17 -7.49 -8.26 20.39
C ARG A 17 -6.05 -7.74 20.48
N MET A 18 -5.70 -6.83 19.60
CA MET A 18 -4.40 -6.13 19.67
C MET A 18 -4.23 -5.43 21.01
N GLY A 19 -3.01 -5.46 21.53
CA GLY A 19 -2.66 -4.92 22.84
C GLY A 19 -3.02 -5.84 24.01
N THR A 20 -3.60 -7.02 23.77
CA THR A 20 -3.78 -8.03 24.83
C THR A 20 -2.41 -8.54 25.27
N ILE A 21 -2.12 -8.45 26.57
CA ILE A 21 -0.90 -8.98 27.16
C ILE A 21 -1.24 -10.36 27.75
N CYS A 22 -0.48 -11.39 27.40
CA CYS A 22 -0.64 -12.70 27.99
C CYS A 22 -0.22 -12.65 29.47
N PRO A 23 -1.09 -13.04 30.41
CA PRO A 23 -0.79 -12.94 31.84
C PRO A 23 0.31 -13.92 32.30
N ASN A 24 0.60 -14.97 31.52
CA ASN A 24 1.55 -16.01 31.92
C ASN A 24 2.97 -15.79 31.36
N CYS A 25 3.10 -15.17 30.18
CA CYS A 25 4.41 -15.02 29.52
C CYS A 25 4.71 -13.61 29.02
N ASN A 26 3.86 -12.62 29.39
CA ASN A 26 3.97 -11.22 28.96
C ASN A 26 4.02 -10.98 27.44
N TYR A 27 3.65 -12.00 26.64
CA TYR A 27 3.55 -11.85 25.20
C TYR A 27 2.43 -10.88 24.83
N THR A 28 2.74 -9.88 24.02
CA THR A 28 1.79 -8.88 23.55
C THR A 28 1.24 -9.27 22.18
N VAL A 29 -0.10 -9.23 22.06
CA VAL A 29 -0.76 -9.42 20.77
C VAL A 29 -0.54 -8.19 19.91
N GLY A 30 0.45 -8.25 19.03
CA GLY A 30 0.77 -7.23 18.04
C GLY A 30 -0.13 -7.30 16.81
N TYR A 31 -0.22 -6.17 16.10
CA TYR A 31 -1.01 -6.02 14.88
C TYR A 31 -0.63 -7.05 13.79
N PHE A 32 0.64 -7.48 13.77
CA PHE A 32 1.22 -8.35 12.75
C PHE A 32 1.53 -9.77 13.24
N ASN A 33 0.86 -10.24 14.29
CA ASN A 33 1.03 -11.61 14.78
C ASN A 33 0.43 -12.62 13.79
N GLY A 34 1.22 -12.91 12.75
CA GLY A 34 0.88 -13.73 11.58
C GLY A 34 1.69 -13.30 10.36
N GLU A 35 2.64 -14.13 9.90
CA GLU A 35 3.58 -13.79 8.82
C GLU A 35 2.90 -13.37 7.51
N LYS A 36 1.76 -13.99 7.18
CA LYS A 36 1.06 -13.78 5.91
C LYS A 36 0.49 -12.37 5.77
N ARG A 37 -0.11 -11.81 6.82
CA ARG A 37 -0.65 -10.42 6.78
C ARG A 37 0.46 -9.37 6.79
N ARG A 38 1.54 -9.60 7.54
CA ARG A 38 2.69 -8.69 7.62
C ARG A 38 3.34 -8.46 6.25
N LYS A 39 3.59 -9.55 5.52
CA LYS A 39 4.20 -9.47 4.17
C LYS A 39 3.28 -8.80 3.16
N GLY A 40 1.97 -9.09 3.22
CA GLY A 40 0.97 -8.46 2.35
C GLY A 40 0.83 -6.96 2.58
N TYR A 41 0.79 -6.54 3.86
CA TYR A 41 0.69 -5.13 4.24
C TYR A 41 1.94 -4.35 3.84
N GLY A 42 3.14 -4.89 4.13
CA GLY A 42 4.39 -4.26 3.71
C GLY A 42 4.48 -4.07 2.19
N ARG A 43 4.01 -5.06 1.42
CA ARG A 43 3.96 -4.97 -0.05
C ARG A 43 2.97 -3.91 -0.53
N LEU A 44 1.76 -3.86 0.04
CA LEU A 44 0.76 -2.84 -0.31
C LEU A 44 1.31 -1.43 -0.01
N PHE A 45 1.87 -1.25 1.19
CA PHE A 45 2.42 0.03 1.62
C PHE A 45 3.55 0.48 0.70
N ALA A 46 4.50 -0.41 0.43
CA ALA A 46 5.61 -0.11 -0.48
C ALA A 46 5.11 0.25 -1.89
N LEU A 47 4.14 -0.50 -2.42
CA LEU A 47 3.59 -0.24 -3.75
C LEU A 47 2.77 1.05 -3.80
N THR A 48 1.98 1.39 -2.79
CA THR A 48 1.18 2.62 -2.80
C THR A 48 2.02 3.87 -2.57
N MET A 49 3.07 3.79 -1.74
CA MET A 49 3.97 4.92 -1.47
C MET A 49 5.04 5.11 -2.55
N PHE A 50 5.80 4.07 -2.93
CA PHE A 50 6.95 4.24 -3.82
C PHE A 50 6.59 4.30 -5.31
N SER A 51 5.52 3.63 -5.73
CA SER A 51 5.04 3.65 -7.12
C SER A 51 4.84 5.07 -7.69
N PRO A 52 4.15 5.99 -6.99
CA PRO A 52 3.96 7.34 -7.52
C PRO A 52 5.25 8.15 -7.59
N PHE A 53 6.18 7.98 -6.64
CA PHE A 53 7.49 8.64 -6.72
C PHE A 53 8.29 8.16 -7.93
N LEU A 54 8.35 6.84 -8.13
CA LEU A 54 9.06 6.26 -9.27
C LEU A 54 8.45 6.75 -10.59
N SER A 55 7.11 6.73 -10.68
CA SER A 55 6.37 7.24 -11.84
C SER A 55 6.66 8.72 -12.10
N PHE A 56 6.64 9.54 -11.06
CA PHE A 56 6.95 10.97 -11.14
C PHE A 56 8.33 11.23 -11.74
N PHE A 57 9.39 10.61 -11.18
CA PHE A 57 10.74 10.79 -11.71
C PHE A 57 10.85 10.31 -13.15
N THR A 58 10.30 9.14 -13.46
CA THR A 58 10.35 8.62 -14.84
C THR A 58 9.67 9.55 -15.84
N LEU A 59 8.51 10.14 -15.49
CA LEU A 59 7.81 11.09 -16.36
C LEU A 59 8.60 12.39 -16.55
N VAL A 60 9.19 12.93 -15.48
CA VAL A 60 9.98 14.17 -15.54
C VAL A 60 11.26 13.99 -16.36
N PHE A 61 11.96 12.86 -16.24
CA PHE A 61 13.17 12.63 -17.03
C PHE A 61 12.86 12.23 -18.48
N ALA A 62 11.78 11.48 -18.71
CA ALA A 62 11.41 11.02 -20.03
C ALA A 62 10.84 12.12 -20.95
N GLN A 63 10.47 13.28 -20.41
CA GLN A 63 9.88 14.39 -21.19
C GLN A 63 10.79 14.94 -22.29
N ILE A 64 12.09 14.62 -22.28
CA ILE A 64 13.08 15.09 -23.27
C ILE A 64 12.81 14.47 -24.66
N ASN A 65 12.32 13.22 -24.70
CA ASN A 65 12.06 12.50 -25.94
C ASN A 65 10.63 11.95 -25.96
N PHE A 66 9.88 12.26 -27.01
CA PHE A 66 8.48 11.84 -27.17
C PHE A 66 8.28 10.32 -27.02
N TYR A 67 9.16 9.51 -27.61
CA TYR A 67 9.06 8.05 -27.52
C TYR A 67 9.30 7.53 -26.09
N SER A 68 10.29 8.10 -25.38
CA SER A 68 10.57 7.78 -23.98
C SER A 68 9.42 8.21 -23.08
N PHE A 69 8.79 9.34 -23.39
CA PHE A 69 7.65 9.87 -22.63
C PHE A 69 6.43 8.96 -22.73
N ILE A 70 6.10 8.45 -23.92
CA ILE A 70 5.02 7.46 -24.09
C ILE A 70 5.31 6.20 -23.26
N LEU A 71 6.55 5.71 -23.28
CA LEU A 71 6.94 4.54 -22.50
C LEU A 71 6.82 4.78 -20.99
N ALA A 72 7.17 5.97 -20.51
CA ALA A 72 7.00 6.37 -19.12
C ALA A 72 5.52 6.43 -18.70
N ILE A 73 4.61 6.90 -19.57
CA ILE A 73 3.17 6.88 -19.32
C ILE A 73 2.65 5.44 -19.20
N LEU A 74 3.07 4.55 -20.11
CA LEU A 74 2.68 3.13 -20.04
C LEU A 74 3.15 2.48 -18.74
N LEU A 75 4.38 2.78 -18.32
CA LEU A 75 4.94 2.31 -17.05
C LEU A 75 4.17 2.87 -15.85
N SER A 76 3.80 4.15 -15.85
CA SER A 76 3.02 4.75 -14.76
C SER A 76 1.63 4.14 -14.64
N ILE A 77 0.96 3.86 -15.77
CA ILE A 77 -0.35 3.18 -15.78
C ILE A 77 -0.22 1.76 -15.24
N PHE A 78 0.80 1.02 -15.68
CA PHE A 78 1.06 -0.34 -15.19
C PHE A 78 1.27 -0.36 -13.66
N LEU A 79 2.08 0.58 -13.15
CA LEU A 79 2.36 0.71 -11.74
C LEU A 79 1.13 1.16 -10.94
N ALA A 80 0.26 2.01 -11.49
CA ALA A 80 -1.00 2.42 -10.89
C ALA A 80 -1.98 1.24 -10.74
N ILE A 81 -2.07 0.37 -11.76
CA ILE A 81 -2.91 -0.84 -11.70
C ILE A 81 -2.38 -1.80 -10.64
N LYS A 82 -1.07 -2.00 -10.59
CA LYS A 82 -0.44 -2.90 -9.60
C LYS A 82 -0.55 -2.37 -8.17
N SER A 83 -0.46 -1.06 -7.96
CA SER A 83 -0.57 -0.43 -6.65
C SER A 83 -2.01 -0.26 -6.16
N CYS A 84 -3.01 -0.61 -6.99
CA CYS A 84 -4.42 -0.42 -6.63
C CYS A 84 -4.79 -1.17 -5.34
N PRO A 85 -5.37 -0.49 -4.32
CA PRO A 85 -5.80 -1.12 -3.06
C PRO A 85 -6.78 -2.29 -3.24
N ILE A 86 -7.50 -2.36 -4.37
CA ILE A 86 -8.41 -3.45 -4.73
C ILE A 86 -7.68 -4.81 -4.77
N ASN A 87 -6.42 -4.83 -5.18
CA ASN A 87 -5.62 -6.06 -5.28
C ASN A 87 -5.23 -6.62 -3.89
N PHE A 88 -5.44 -5.85 -2.82
CA PHE A 88 -5.03 -6.17 -1.46
C PHE A 88 -6.21 -6.20 -0.48
N LYS A 89 -7.44 -6.43 -0.94
CA LYS A 89 -8.67 -6.47 -0.11
C LYS A 89 -8.55 -7.32 1.16
N ALA A 90 -7.81 -8.43 1.11
CA ALA A 90 -7.62 -9.36 2.23
C ALA A 90 -6.61 -8.89 3.30
N VAL A 91 -5.92 -7.77 3.07
CA VAL A 91 -4.86 -7.25 3.92
C VAL A 91 -5.37 -6.25 4.95
N PHE A 92 -6.45 -5.52 4.65
CA PHE A 92 -7.00 -4.49 5.54
C PHE A 92 -7.64 -5.12 6.78
N ALA A 93 -7.19 -4.71 7.97
CA ALA A 93 -7.81 -5.15 9.22
C ALA A 93 -8.99 -4.24 9.60
N THR A 94 -8.94 -2.97 9.19
CA THR A 94 -9.93 -1.95 9.54
C THR A 94 -10.48 -1.22 8.31
N ASN A 95 -11.72 -0.73 8.41
CA ASN A 95 -12.30 0.13 7.37
C ASN A 95 -11.52 1.44 7.18
N PHE A 96 -10.87 1.92 8.25
CA PHE A 96 -10.03 3.12 8.21
C PHE A 96 -8.81 2.95 7.32
N GLU A 97 -8.05 1.86 7.46
CA GLU A 97 -6.89 1.59 6.59
C GLU A 97 -7.28 1.50 5.13
N ARG A 98 -8.40 0.81 4.85
CA ARG A 98 -8.91 0.69 3.49
C ARG A 98 -9.19 2.06 2.89
N LEU A 99 -9.83 2.95 3.65
CA LEU A 99 -10.12 4.32 3.23
C LEU A 99 -8.82 5.14 3.07
N PHE A 100 -7.87 5.02 3.99
CA PHE A 100 -6.59 5.71 3.96
C PHE A 100 -5.78 5.37 2.70
N PHE A 101 -5.57 4.09 2.41
CA PHE A 101 -4.81 3.66 1.23
C PHE A 101 -5.52 4.01 -0.09
N TRP A 102 -6.85 4.00 -0.11
CA TRP A 102 -7.62 4.50 -1.24
C TRP A 102 -7.40 5.98 -1.51
N ASN A 103 -7.43 6.82 -0.47
CA ASN A 103 -7.18 8.25 -0.61
C ASN A 103 -5.77 8.53 -1.13
N ILE A 104 -4.75 7.87 -0.57
CA ILE A 104 -3.36 8.02 -1.05
C ILE A 104 -3.25 7.63 -2.52
N TRP A 105 -3.84 6.50 -2.91
CA TRP A 105 -3.77 6.02 -4.29
C TRP A 105 -4.49 6.99 -5.25
N ILE A 106 -5.71 7.43 -4.93
CA ILE A 106 -6.45 8.41 -5.76
C ILE A 106 -5.64 9.69 -5.91
N PHE A 107 -5.23 10.28 -4.78
CA PHE A 107 -4.52 11.55 -4.76
C PHE A 107 -3.24 11.49 -5.61
N SER A 108 -2.45 10.42 -5.44
CA SER A 108 -1.20 10.25 -6.18
C SER A 108 -1.41 10.10 -7.68
N ASN A 109 -2.43 9.35 -8.10
CA ASN A 109 -2.72 9.19 -9.53
C ASN A 109 -3.28 10.47 -10.16
N ILE A 110 -4.13 11.21 -9.45
CA ILE A 110 -4.60 12.53 -9.91
C ILE A 110 -3.39 13.44 -10.13
N PHE A 111 -2.49 13.52 -9.15
CA PHE A 111 -1.26 14.31 -9.26
C PHE A 111 -0.43 13.93 -10.49
N LEU A 112 -0.23 12.62 -10.75
CA LEU A 112 0.49 12.15 -11.94
C LEU A 112 -0.22 12.52 -13.24
N THR A 113 -1.55 12.40 -13.32
CA THR A 113 -2.31 12.77 -14.52
C THR A 113 -2.22 14.26 -14.84
N VAL A 114 -2.22 15.13 -13.81
CA VAL A 114 -2.03 16.58 -13.97
C VAL A 114 -0.64 16.88 -14.54
N ILE A 115 0.39 16.18 -14.08
CA ILE A 115 1.75 16.35 -14.62
C ILE A 115 1.81 15.93 -16.09
N ILE A 116 1.25 14.76 -16.43
CA ILE A 116 1.20 14.29 -17.82
C ILE A 116 0.49 15.33 -18.69
N PHE A 117 -0.66 15.84 -18.24
CA PHE A 117 -1.41 16.87 -18.97
C PHE A 117 -0.58 18.15 -19.16
N ASN A 118 0.09 18.64 -18.12
CA ASN A 118 0.92 19.84 -18.20
C ASN A 118 2.11 19.67 -19.15
N ILE A 119 2.76 18.50 -19.16
CA ILE A 119 3.87 18.22 -20.08
C ILE A 119 3.36 18.19 -21.53
N ILE A 120 2.23 17.52 -21.78
CA ILE A 120 1.61 17.46 -23.11
C ILE A 120 1.22 18.86 -23.59
N SER A 121 0.51 19.63 -22.76
CA SER A 121 0.06 20.99 -23.09
C SER A 121 1.20 21.97 -23.32
N LYS A 122 2.40 21.72 -22.78
CA LYS A 122 3.59 22.53 -23.04
C LYS A 122 4.34 22.07 -24.31
N SER A 123 4.21 20.80 -24.69
CA SER A 123 4.88 20.24 -25.86
C SER A 123 4.14 20.50 -27.19
N ILE A 124 2.83 20.74 -27.11
CA ILE A 124 1.97 21.22 -28.21
C ILE A 124 2.11 22.73 -28.29
#